data_AF-A0A2T3A799-F1
#
_entry.id   AF-A0A2T3A799-F1
#
_cell.length_a   1.000
_cell.length_b   1.000
_cell.length_c   1.000
_cell.angle_alpha   90.00
_cell.angle_beta   90.00
_cell.angle_gamma   90.00
#
_symmetry.space_group_name_H-M   'P 1'
#
loop_
_entity.id
_entity.type
_entity.pdbx_description
1 polymer ?
#
loop_
_entity_poly.entity_id
_entity_poly.type
_entity_poly.pdbx_seq_one_letter_code
_entity_poly.pdbx_strand_id
1 'polypeptide(L)'
;MALISAKTILISLSLFHITLGFFLITNPGTVADQALVFVLGEATGMPYERSFESRSPASAFLGIVLAIWGATDFVTLSMPDEISLVHHWGIQAPIRFILFFALLIYTLLFNPASSPFYSRANDPTRSWLRDHPITPPSVSRNLPSGLGGSSTLQNSVTGWGGDELKNRVFFVWTFVETMAWLWAWVTLREETHEMMKKRAKRRGSQGGW
;
A
#
# COMPACT_ATOMS: atom_id res chain seq x y z
N MET A 1 2.15 -19.27 -26.34
CA MET A 1 1.06 -20.08 -25.75
C MET A 1 0.97 -19.67 -24.30
N ALA A 2 -0.03 -18.87 -23.94
CA ALA A 2 -0.19 -18.42 -22.55
C ALA A 2 -0.70 -19.61 -21.72
N LEU A 3 0.05 -20.02 -20.69
CA LEU A 3 -0.33 -21.13 -19.81
C LEU A 3 -1.42 -20.71 -18.79
N ILE A 4 -1.67 -19.41 -18.62
CA ILE A 4 -2.66 -18.85 -17.69
C ILE A 4 -3.38 -17.69 -18.40
N SER A 5 -4.72 -17.69 -18.36
CA SER A 5 -5.52 -16.62 -18.98
C SER A 5 -5.47 -15.32 -18.16
N ALA A 6 -5.44 -14.16 -18.82
CA ALA A 6 -5.53 -12.86 -18.14
C ALA A 6 -6.79 -12.75 -17.27
N LYS A 7 -7.91 -13.36 -17.69
CA LYS A 7 -9.13 -13.44 -16.88
C LYS A 7 -8.89 -14.20 -15.57
N THR A 8 -8.15 -15.31 -15.61
CA THR A 8 -7.80 -16.09 -14.42
C THR A 8 -6.92 -15.28 -13.46
N ILE A 9 -5.95 -14.52 -13.99
CA ILE A 9 -5.11 -13.62 -13.17
C ILE A 9 -5.98 -12.57 -12.48
N LEU A 10 -6.87 -11.90 -13.22
CA LEU A 10 -7.75 -10.87 -12.66
C LEU A 10 -8.73 -11.44 -11.62
N ILE A 11 -9.26 -12.65 -11.83
CA ILE A 11 -10.10 -13.35 -10.84
C ILE A 11 -9.29 -13.65 -9.58
N SER A 12 -8.06 -14.17 -9.72
CA SER A 12 -7.20 -14.47 -8.58
C SER A 12 -6.85 -13.20 -7.78
N LEU A 13 -6.61 -12.08 -8.48
CA LEU A 13 -6.34 -10.80 -7.85
C LEU A 13 -7.57 -10.25 -7.11
N SER A 14 -8.76 -10.36 -7.70
CA SER A 14 -10.02 -9.98 -7.06
C SER A 14 -10.30 -10.82 -5.80
N LEU A 15 -10.09 -12.13 -5.86
CA LEU A 15 -10.21 -13.01 -4.69
C LEU A 15 -9.15 -12.69 -3.62
N PHE A 16 -7.94 -12.33 -4.03
CA PHE A 16 -6.89 -11.87 -3.13
C PHE A 16 -7.32 -10.58 -2.37
N HIS A 17 -7.96 -9.62 -3.04
CA HIS A 17 -8.48 -8.42 -2.37
C HIS A 17 -9.58 -8.73 -1.35
N ILE A 18 -10.50 -9.61 -1.70
CA ILE A 18 -11.59 -10.02 -0.80
C ILE A 18 -11.04 -10.73 0.43
N THR A 19 -10.09 -11.66 0.23
CA THR A 19 -9.46 -12.39 1.33
C THR A 19 -8.62 -11.46 2.21
N LEU A 20 -7.83 -10.56 1.63
CA LEU A 20 -7.05 -9.57 2.37
C LEU A 20 -7.96 -8.61 3.16
N GLY A 21 -9.08 -8.18 2.58
CA GLY A 21 -10.10 -7.40 3.28
C GLY A 21 -10.71 -8.15 4.47
N PHE A 22 -11.01 -9.43 4.30
CA PHE A 22 -11.49 -10.29 5.40
C PHE A 22 -10.47 -10.42 6.53
N PHE A 23 -9.19 -10.63 6.21
CA PHE A 23 -8.13 -10.73 7.22
C PHE A 23 -7.90 -9.40 7.95
N LEU A 24 -7.92 -8.26 7.24
CA LEU A 24 -7.80 -6.95 7.87
C LEU A 24 -8.96 -6.65 8.84
N ILE A 25 -10.18 -7.12 8.54
CA ILE A 25 -11.34 -6.93 9.42
C ILE A 25 -11.28 -7.86 10.64
N THR A 26 -10.86 -9.11 10.45
CA THR A 26 -10.95 -10.17 11.48
C THR A 26 -9.71 -10.22 12.38
N ASN A 27 -8.51 -10.21 11.80
CA ASN A 27 -7.25 -10.26 12.52
C ASN A 27 -6.10 -9.64 11.69
N PRO A 28 -5.89 -8.31 11.77
CA PRO A 28 -4.87 -7.63 10.97
C PRO A 28 -3.43 -8.03 11.35
N GLY A 29 -3.21 -8.59 12.55
CA GLY A 29 -1.91 -9.09 13.00
C GLY A 29 -1.37 -10.21 12.10
N THR A 30 -2.24 -11.07 11.57
CA THR A 30 -1.83 -12.15 10.65
C THR A 30 -1.21 -11.66 9.35
N VAL A 31 -1.55 -10.44 8.92
CA VAL A 31 -0.98 -9.79 7.74
C VAL A 31 0.34 -9.10 8.11
N ALA A 32 0.41 -8.48 9.29
CA ALA A 32 1.61 -7.84 9.79
C ALA A 32 2.76 -8.82 10.06
N ASP A 33 2.44 -10.04 10.47
CA ASP A 33 3.42 -11.08 10.84
C ASP A 33 3.99 -11.85 9.63
N GLN A 34 3.61 -11.50 8.40
CA GLN A 34 4.15 -12.17 7.22
C GLN A 34 5.63 -11.85 7.02
N ALA A 35 6.44 -12.88 6.76
CA ALA A 35 7.87 -12.73 6.47
C ALA A 35 8.16 -11.75 5.32
N LEU A 36 7.29 -11.71 4.31
CA LEU A 36 7.38 -10.77 3.20
C LEU A 36 7.23 -9.31 3.67
N VAL A 37 6.28 -9.05 4.58
CA VAL A 37 6.07 -7.72 5.17
C VAL A 37 7.30 -7.31 5.99
N PHE A 38 7.84 -8.24 6.76
CA PHE A 38 9.05 -8.00 7.56
C PHE A 38 10.26 -7.67 6.68
N VAL A 39 10.61 -8.57 5.75
CA VAL A 39 11.83 -8.44 4.91
C VAL A 39 11.76 -7.22 4.01
N LEU A 40 10.62 -6.98 3.35
CA LEU A 40 10.49 -5.86 2.42
C LEU A 40 10.33 -4.52 3.16
N GLY A 41 9.67 -4.52 4.33
CA GLY A 41 9.57 -3.34 5.19
C GLY A 41 10.91 -2.95 5.83
N GLU A 42 11.73 -3.93 6.19
CA GLU A 42 13.10 -3.71 6.68
C GLU A 42 14.02 -3.23 5.56
N ALA A 43 13.94 -3.83 4.36
CA ALA A 43 14.73 -3.43 3.19
C ALA A 43 14.48 -1.98 2.75
N THR A 44 13.31 -1.43 3.07
CA THR A 44 12.92 -0.04 2.75
C THR A 44 13.01 0.89 3.96
N GLY A 45 13.49 0.38 5.10
CA GLY A 45 13.76 1.16 6.30
C GLY A 45 12.52 1.72 7.01
N MET A 46 11.32 1.25 6.71
CA MET A 46 10.13 1.74 7.43
C MET A 46 10.10 1.22 8.86
N PRO A 47 9.67 2.01 9.86
CA PRO A 47 9.53 1.55 11.24
C PRO A 47 8.40 0.52 11.40
N TYR A 48 8.52 -0.36 12.39
CA TYR A 48 7.45 -1.29 12.77
C TYR A 48 6.47 -0.54 13.67
N GLU A 49 5.35 -0.09 13.11
CA GLU A 49 4.28 0.58 13.85
C GLU A 49 3.22 -0.44 14.27
N ARG A 50 2.92 -0.51 15.57
CA ARG A 50 1.95 -1.45 16.18
C ARG A 50 0.48 -1.17 15.79
N SER A 51 0.23 -0.18 14.93
CA SER A 51 -1.12 0.23 14.50
C SER A 51 -1.92 -0.85 13.77
N PHE A 52 -1.27 -1.93 13.30
CA PHE A 52 -1.89 -3.12 12.70
C PHE A 52 -1.77 -4.40 13.54
N GLU A 53 -1.12 -4.37 14.72
CA GLU A 53 -1.15 -5.50 15.67
C GLU A 53 -2.50 -5.57 16.42
N SER A 54 -3.14 -4.41 16.61
CA SER A 54 -4.46 -4.31 17.25
C SER A 54 -5.52 -3.88 16.24
N ARG A 55 -6.76 -4.33 16.46
CA ARG A 55 -7.91 -4.05 15.58
C ARG A 55 -8.22 -2.54 15.60
N SER A 56 -7.66 -1.80 14.65
CA SER A 56 -7.86 -0.35 14.53
C SER A 56 -9.05 -0.01 13.61
N PRO A 57 -9.79 1.08 13.86
CA PRO A 57 -10.88 1.51 12.98
C PRO A 57 -10.45 1.76 11.53
N ALA A 58 -9.22 2.25 11.32
CA ALA A 58 -8.66 2.49 10.00
C ALA A 58 -8.39 1.19 9.22
N SER A 59 -7.84 0.16 9.87
CA SER A 59 -7.63 -1.15 9.23
C SER A 59 -8.95 -1.82 8.84
N ALA A 60 -9.98 -1.70 9.69
CA ALA A 60 -11.32 -2.20 9.39
C ALA A 60 -11.96 -1.46 8.21
N PHE A 61 -11.86 -0.13 8.17
CA PHE A 61 -12.34 0.68 7.04
C PHE A 61 -11.63 0.31 5.73
N LEU A 62 -10.30 0.20 5.76
CA LEU A 62 -9.50 -0.23 4.62
C LEU A 62 -9.92 -1.65 4.15
N GLY A 63 -10.13 -2.57 5.08
CA GLY A 63 -10.59 -3.92 4.77
C GLY A 63 -11.94 -3.95 4.08
N ILE A 64 -12.88 -3.09 4.50
CA ILE A 64 -14.19 -2.95 3.84
C ILE A 64 -14.03 -2.37 2.43
N VAL A 65 -13.22 -1.32 2.27
CA VAL A 65 -12.94 -0.73 0.95
C VAL A 65 -12.34 -1.76 0.00
N LEU A 66 -11.39 -2.56 0.47
CA LEU A 66 -10.75 -3.61 -0.32
C LEU A 66 -11.71 -4.74 -0.68
N ALA A 67 -12.58 -5.15 0.25
CA ALA A 67 -13.61 -6.14 -0.04
C ALA A 67 -14.60 -5.63 -1.11
N ILE A 68 -14.99 -4.35 -1.04
CA ILE A 68 -15.86 -3.73 -2.05
C ILE A 68 -15.15 -3.63 -3.40
N TRP A 69 -13.88 -3.23 -3.43
CA TRP A 69 -13.07 -3.22 -4.66
C TRP A 69 -12.94 -4.61 -5.27
N GLY A 70 -12.58 -5.61 -4.48
CA GLY A 70 -12.50 -7.00 -4.94
C GLY A 70 -13.84 -7.53 -5.46
N ALA A 71 -14.94 -7.26 -4.76
CA ALA A 71 -16.28 -7.65 -5.20
C ALA A 71 -16.69 -6.94 -6.50
N THR A 72 -16.40 -5.65 -6.65
CA THR A 72 -16.67 -4.89 -7.87
C THR A 72 -15.91 -5.48 -9.05
N ASP A 73 -14.63 -5.82 -8.86
CA ASP A 73 -13.80 -6.43 -9.90
C ASP A 73 -14.30 -7.81 -10.30
N PHE A 74 -14.77 -8.60 -9.33
CA PHE A 74 -15.36 -9.91 -9.60
C PHE A 74 -16.61 -9.81 -10.47
N VAL A 75 -17.49 -8.84 -10.17
CA VAL A 75 -18.71 -8.58 -10.94
C VAL A 75 -18.37 -8.08 -12.35
N THR A 76 -17.37 -7.22 -12.51
CA THR A 76 -16.91 -6.80 -13.83
C THR A 76 -16.36 -7.97 -14.66
N LEU A 77 -15.69 -8.93 -14.02
CA LEU A 77 -15.16 -10.14 -14.68
C LEU A 77 -16.24 -11.19 -14.99
N SER A 78 -17.43 -11.07 -14.40
CA SER A 78 -18.59 -11.90 -14.75
C SER A 78 -19.24 -11.49 -16.07
N MET A 79 -18.86 -10.33 -16.64
CA MET A 79 -19.32 -9.90 -17.96
C MET A 79 -18.64 -10.69 -19.11
N PRO A 80 -19.23 -10.73 -20.32
CA PRO A 80 -18.64 -11.41 -21.47
C PRO A 80 -17.22 -10.93 -21.78
N ASP A 81 -16.35 -11.89 -22.12
CA ASP A 81 -14.90 -11.69 -22.25
C ASP A 81 -14.52 -10.59 -23.25
N GLU A 82 -15.30 -10.42 -24.33
CA GLU A 82 -15.02 -9.41 -25.36
C GLU A 82 -15.19 -7.97 -24.86
N ILE A 83 -16.16 -7.74 -23.98
CA ILE A 83 -16.47 -6.40 -23.46
C ILE A 83 -15.61 -6.14 -22.23
N SER A 84 -15.46 -7.15 -21.37
CA SER A 84 -14.68 -7.07 -20.14
C SER A 84 -13.19 -6.89 -20.45
N LEU A 85 -12.56 -7.80 -21.21
CA LEU A 85 -11.11 -7.79 -21.40
C LEU A 85 -10.61 -6.69 -22.35
N VAL A 86 -11.34 -6.41 -23.44
CA VAL A 86 -10.86 -5.50 -24.48
C VAL A 86 -11.17 -4.04 -24.16
N HIS A 87 -12.39 -3.74 -23.71
CA HIS A 87 -12.82 -2.34 -23.54
C HIS A 87 -12.61 -1.85 -22.10
N HIS A 88 -13.04 -2.64 -21.12
CA HIS A 88 -13.02 -2.21 -19.73
C HIS A 88 -11.62 -2.38 -19.12
N TRP A 89 -11.09 -3.60 -19.10
CA TRP A 89 -9.81 -3.91 -18.46
C TRP A 89 -8.60 -3.39 -19.24
N GLY A 90 -8.72 -3.14 -20.55
CA GLY A 90 -7.67 -2.55 -21.37
C GLY A 90 -7.29 -1.12 -20.96
N ILE A 91 -8.25 -0.35 -20.44
CA ILE A 91 -8.04 1.03 -19.96
C ILE A 91 -7.95 1.08 -18.43
N GLN A 92 -8.68 0.21 -17.73
CA GLN A 92 -8.73 0.22 -16.28
C GLN A 92 -7.47 -0.33 -15.60
N ALA A 93 -6.86 -1.39 -16.12
CA ALA A 93 -5.64 -1.97 -15.55
C ALA A 93 -4.47 -0.97 -15.49
N PRO A 94 -4.12 -0.20 -16.56
CA PRO A 94 -3.02 0.76 -16.48
C PRO A 94 -3.34 1.96 -15.58
N ILE A 95 -4.60 2.40 -15.50
CA ILE A 95 -4.98 3.49 -14.57
C ILE A 95 -4.73 3.07 -13.12
N ARG A 96 -5.11 1.83 -12.77
CA ARG A 96 -4.90 1.29 -11.42
C ARG A 96 -3.43 1.11 -11.12
N PHE A 97 -2.66 0.58 -12.07
CA PHE A 97 -1.20 0.54 -11.96
C PHE A 97 -0.61 1.93 -11.68
N ILE A 98 -0.99 2.96 -12.45
CA ILE A 98 -0.49 4.33 -12.26
C ILE A 98 -0.88 4.88 -10.88
N LEU A 99 -2.11 4.62 -10.42
CA LEU A 99 -2.57 5.05 -9.10
C LEU A 99 -1.73 4.42 -7.99
N PHE A 100 -1.57 3.10 -8.00
CA PHE A 100 -0.77 2.41 -6.98
C PHE A 100 0.72 2.72 -7.08
N PHE A 101 1.23 2.91 -8.29
CA PHE A 101 2.60 3.36 -8.50
C PHE A 101 2.84 4.77 -7.97
N ALA A 102 1.90 5.70 -8.16
CA ALA A 102 1.96 7.03 -7.56
C ALA A 102 1.89 6.98 -6.03
N LEU A 103 1.05 6.10 -5.48
CA LEU A 103 0.95 5.86 -4.04
C LEU A 103 2.25 5.26 -3.48
N LEU A 104 2.88 4.33 -4.21
CA LEU A 104 4.18 3.76 -3.86
C LEU A 104 5.28 4.83 -3.86
N ILE A 105 5.32 5.66 -4.90
CA ILE A 105 6.24 6.80 -4.98
C ILE A 105 6.00 7.75 -3.80
N TYR A 106 4.74 8.07 -3.50
CA TYR A 106 4.38 8.90 -2.36
C TYR A 106 4.92 8.31 -1.05
N THR A 107 4.65 7.04 -0.77
CA THR A 107 5.16 6.39 0.44
C THR A 107 6.70 6.41 0.50
N LEU A 108 7.40 6.22 -0.62
CA LEU A 108 8.86 6.25 -0.65
C LEU A 108 9.45 7.67 -0.48
N LEU A 109 8.82 8.69 -1.08
CA LEU A 109 9.29 10.08 -1.02
C LEU A 109 8.99 10.74 0.32
N PHE A 110 7.91 10.36 0.99
CA PHE A 110 7.50 10.92 2.28
C PHE A 110 7.86 10.03 3.48
N ASN A 111 8.54 8.90 3.24
CA ASN A 111 9.14 8.10 4.31
C ASN A 111 10.38 8.81 4.89
N PRO A 112 10.44 9.03 6.21
CA PRO A 112 11.59 9.66 6.87
C PRO A 112 12.92 8.92 6.66
N ALA A 113 12.88 7.60 6.46
CA ALA A 113 14.07 6.75 6.35
C ALA A 113 14.65 6.63 4.92
N SER A 114 13.84 6.80 3.87
CA SER A 114 14.25 6.62 2.47
C SER A 114 14.31 7.91 1.66
N SER A 115 13.89 9.05 2.23
CA SER A 115 13.99 10.34 1.55
C SER A 115 15.30 11.06 1.89
N PRO A 116 16.09 11.49 0.88
CA PRO A 116 17.27 12.34 1.09
C PRO A 116 16.93 13.67 1.78
N PHE A 117 15.66 14.08 1.74
CA PHE A 117 15.17 15.35 2.27
C PHE A 117 14.80 15.29 3.76
N TYR A 118 14.27 14.16 4.28
CA TYR A 118 13.92 14.04 5.71
C TYR A 118 15.05 13.48 6.59
N SER A 119 16.05 12.82 6.01
CA SER A 119 17.22 12.29 6.74
C SER A 119 18.01 13.36 7.52
N ARG A 120 17.77 14.65 7.25
CA ARG A 120 18.49 15.76 7.90
C ARG A 120 17.84 16.26 9.21
N ALA A 121 16.61 15.84 9.53
CA ALA A 121 15.89 16.36 10.69
C ALA A 121 16.09 15.52 11.97
N ASN A 122 16.32 14.21 11.85
CA ASN A 122 16.28 13.28 12.98
C ASN A 122 17.58 12.49 13.16
N ASP A 123 18.73 13.12 12.91
CA ASP A 123 20.04 12.51 13.15
C ASP A 123 20.28 12.44 14.68
N PRO A 124 20.14 11.27 15.35
CA PRO A 124 20.27 11.16 16.80
C PRO A 124 21.73 11.34 17.24
N THR A 125 22.66 11.24 16.28
CA THR A 125 24.10 11.32 16.49
C THR A 125 24.58 12.72 16.88
N ARG A 126 23.73 13.76 16.75
CA ARG A 126 24.03 15.14 17.19
C ARG A 126 23.42 15.51 18.56
N SER A 127 22.56 14.67 19.13
CA SER A 127 21.96 14.92 20.46
C SER A 127 22.98 14.81 21.59
N TRP A 128 23.99 13.94 21.45
CA TRP A 128 25.02 13.69 22.47
C TRP A 128 26.05 14.81 22.64
N LEU A 129 26.05 15.82 21.76
CA LEU A 129 26.96 16.97 21.83
C LEU A 129 26.33 18.20 22.49
N ARG A 130 25.06 18.14 22.93
CA ARG A 130 24.40 19.24 23.67
C ARG A 130 24.38 19.06 25.19
N ASP A 131 24.77 17.91 25.70
CA ASP A 131 24.86 17.63 27.14
C ASP A 131 26.30 17.81 27.63
N HIS A 132 26.81 19.04 27.54
CA HIS A 132 27.98 19.44 28.32
C HIS A 132 27.52 20.24 29.54
N PRO A 133 27.73 19.72 30.77
CA PRO A 133 27.26 20.38 31.99
C PRO A 133 28.23 21.50 32.37
N ILE A 134 27.79 22.75 32.23
CA ILE A 134 28.39 23.87 32.95
C ILE A 134 27.27 24.62 33.68
N THR A 135 27.01 24.20 34.90
CA THR A 135 26.21 24.94 35.88
C THR A 135 27.06 26.05 36.51
N PRO A 136 26.55 27.29 36.66
CA PRO A 136 26.85 28.12 37.81
C PRO A 136 25.70 28.04 38.83
N PRO A 137 25.99 28.10 40.14
CA PRO A 137 24.98 27.98 41.18
C PRO A 137 24.34 29.34 41.44
N SER A 138 23.00 29.42 41.53
CA SER A 138 22.35 30.25 42.57
C SER A 138 20.82 30.24 42.50
N VAL A 139 20.25 30.17 43.71
CA VAL A 139 18.91 30.60 44.16
C VAL A 139 17.75 29.62 43.97
N SER A 140 17.61 28.79 45.00
CA SER A 140 16.34 28.22 45.46
C SER A 140 15.27 29.30 45.64
N ARG A 141 14.13 29.12 44.96
CA ARG A 141 12.88 29.82 45.30
C ARG A 141 11.80 28.77 45.51
N ASN A 142 11.49 28.54 46.78
CA ASN A 142 10.38 27.73 47.25
C ASN A 142 9.07 28.16 46.56
N LEU A 143 8.46 27.28 45.76
CA LEU A 143 7.04 27.34 45.42
C LEU A 143 6.34 26.07 45.93
N PRO A 144 5.07 26.17 46.38
CA PRO A 144 4.44 25.14 47.19
C PRO A 144 4.03 23.92 46.38
N SER A 145 4.21 22.78 47.02
CA SER A 145 3.69 21.45 46.67
C SER A 145 2.17 21.46 46.43
N GLY A 146 1.75 21.31 45.17
CA GLY A 146 0.34 21.17 44.80
C GLY A 146 0.13 21.19 43.30
N LEU A 147 0.33 20.04 42.64
CA LEU A 147 -0.07 19.59 41.29
C LEU A 147 1.10 18.84 40.61
N GLY A 148 1.44 17.68 41.18
CA GLY A 148 2.26 16.67 40.51
C GLY A 148 1.42 15.85 39.55
N GLY A 149 0.92 16.49 38.49
CA GLY A 149 0.39 15.82 37.32
C GLY A 149 1.39 16.04 36.20
N SER A 150 2.33 15.12 36.02
CA SER A 150 3.18 15.05 34.84
C SER A 150 2.29 14.74 33.63
N SER A 151 1.65 15.76 33.08
CA SER A 151 1.33 15.76 31.66
C SER A 151 2.67 15.82 30.94
N THR A 152 3.28 14.65 30.77
CA THR A 152 3.88 14.34 29.48
C THR A 152 2.84 14.81 28.46
N LEU A 153 3.09 16.00 27.88
CA LEU A 153 2.52 16.38 26.61
C LEU A 153 3.12 15.37 25.62
N GLN A 154 2.58 14.15 25.72
CA GLN A 154 2.48 13.17 24.68
C GLN A 154 2.16 14.02 23.48
N ASN A 155 3.12 14.07 22.58
CA ASN A 155 2.98 14.67 21.29
C ASN A 155 1.90 13.86 20.57
N SER A 156 0.63 14.05 20.97
CA SER A 156 -0.54 13.83 20.18
C SER A 156 -0.49 14.91 19.11
N VAL A 157 0.52 14.80 18.25
CA VAL A 157 0.37 15.22 16.87
C VAL A 157 -0.88 14.47 16.49
N THR A 158 -1.95 15.23 16.30
CA THR A 158 -3.06 14.83 15.44
C THR A 158 -2.42 14.51 14.10
N GLY A 159 -1.85 13.30 14.01
CA GLY A 159 -1.24 12.76 12.83
C GLY A 159 -2.37 12.64 11.85
N TRP A 160 -2.34 13.51 10.84
CA TRP A 160 -3.17 13.33 9.66
C TRP A 160 -2.96 11.88 9.19
N GLY A 161 -4.01 11.18 8.75
CA GLY A 161 -3.97 9.73 8.45
C GLY A 161 -2.85 9.25 7.52
N GLY A 162 -2.07 10.16 6.96
CA GLY A 162 -0.75 9.91 6.39
C GLY A 162 0.31 9.33 7.33
N ASP A 163 0.19 9.46 8.66
CA ASP A 163 1.09 8.77 9.59
C ASP A 163 0.82 7.25 9.62
N GLU A 164 -0.41 6.80 9.36
CA GLU A 164 -0.72 5.39 9.14
C GLU A 164 -0.28 4.87 7.76
N LEU A 165 -0.07 5.77 6.78
CA LEU A 165 0.51 5.43 5.47
C LEU A 165 2.02 5.11 5.57
N LYS A 166 2.68 5.47 6.67
CA LYS A 166 4.08 5.13 6.96
C LYS A 166 4.21 3.76 7.63
N ASN A 167 3.36 2.81 7.23
CA ASN A 167 3.38 1.46 7.77
C ASN A 167 4.00 0.46 6.78
N ARG A 168 4.85 -0.45 7.28
CA ARG A 168 5.41 -1.57 6.53
C ARG A 168 4.33 -2.37 5.80
N VAL A 169 3.22 -2.67 6.47
CA VAL A 169 2.09 -3.43 5.90
C VAL A 169 1.50 -2.69 4.71
N PHE A 170 1.24 -1.39 4.86
CA PHE A 170 0.66 -0.57 3.80
C PHE A 170 1.58 -0.44 2.59
N PHE A 171 2.88 -0.24 2.83
CA PHE A 171 3.86 -0.20 1.76
C PHE A 171 3.99 -1.52 1.03
N VAL A 172 4.12 -2.63 1.77
CA VAL A 172 4.25 -3.96 1.19
C VAL A 172 3.03 -4.30 0.37
N TRP A 173 1.84 -4.00 0.91
CA TRP A 173 0.59 -4.15 0.19
C TRP A 173 0.60 -3.33 -1.11
N THR A 174 0.92 -2.05 -1.05
CA THR A 174 1.00 -1.17 -2.23
C THR A 174 2.02 -1.66 -3.26
N PHE A 175 3.17 -2.16 -2.81
CA PHE A 175 4.21 -2.70 -3.66
C PHE A 175 3.76 -3.96 -4.39
N VAL A 176 3.20 -4.92 -3.65
CA VAL A 176 2.64 -6.15 -4.22
C VAL A 176 1.53 -5.80 -5.21
N GLU A 177 0.67 -4.85 -4.87
CA GLU A 177 -0.43 -4.38 -5.70
C GLU A 177 0.07 -3.77 -7.02
N THR A 178 1.11 -2.94 -6.95
CA THR A 178 1.77 -2.35 -8.13
C THR A 178 2.33 -3.43 -9.05
N MET A 179 3.00 -4.44 -8.49
CA MET A 179 3.54 -5.56 -9.26
C MET A 179 2.44 -6.45 -9.84
N ALA A 180 1.37 -6.70 -9.09
CA ALA A 180 0.23 -7.49 -9.55
C ALA A 180 -0.50 -6.81 -10.71
N TRP A 181 -0.77 -5.49 -10.63
CA TRP A 181 -1.39 -4.75 -11.73
C TRP A 181 -0.48 -4.62 -12.94
N LEU A 182 0.83 -4.46 -12.74
CA LEU A 182 1.80 -4.48 -13.85
C LEU A 182 1.74 -5.82 -14.59
N TRP A 183 1.76 -6.92 -13.84
CA TRP A 183 1.73 -8.26 -14.42
C TRP A 183 0.39 -8.56 -15.12
N ALA A 184 -0.73 -8.19 -14.50
CA ALA A 184 -2.05 -8.32 -15.10
C ALA A 184 -2.17 -7.50 -16.40
N TRP A 185 -1.66 -6.28 -16.40
CA TRP A 185 -1.66 -5.41 -17.58
C TRP A 185 -0.83 -5.97 -18.72
N VAL A 186 0.41 -6.41 -18.46
CA VAL A 186 1.28 -7.02 -19.48
C VAL A 186 0.62 -8.26 -20.10
N THR A 187 0.09 -9.16 -19.26
CA THR A 187 -0.57 -10.38 -19.76
C THR A 187 -1.82 -10.06 -20.58
N LEU A 188 -2.63 -9.10 -20.14
CA LEU A 188 -3.83 -8.67 -20.86
C LEU A 188 -3.48 -8.05 -22.22
N ARG A 189 -2.37 -7.30 -22.31
CA ARG A 189 -1.87 -6.76 -23.59
C ARG A 189 -1.45 -7.87 -24.54
N GLU A 190 -0.77 -8.89 -24.06
CA GLU A 190 -0.39 -10.03 -24.90
C GLU A 190 -1.63 -10.76 -25.45
N GLU A 191 -2.62 -11.05 -24.61
CA GLU A 191 -3.84 -11.74 -25.04
C GLU A 191 -4.69 -10.91 -25.99
N THR A 192 -4.87 -9.62 -25.72
CA THR A 192 -5.65 -8.71 -26.58
C THR A 192 -5.00 -8.56 -27.95
N HIS A 193 -3.66 -8.49 -28.02
CA HIS A 193 -2.94 -8.44 -29.30
C HIS A 193 -3.14 -9.74 -30.10
N GLU A 194 -3.11 -10.91 -29.45
CA GLU A 194 -3.35 -12.20 -30.11
C GLU A 194 -4.81 -12.35 -30.59
N MET A 195 -5.78 -11.85 -29.82
CA MET A 195 -7.19 -11.82 -30.24
C MET A 195 -7.40 -10.91 -31.45
N MET A 196 -6.78 -9.73 -31.49
CA MET A 196 -6.86 -8.81 -32.62
C MET A 196 -6.25 -9.42 -33.90
N LYS A 197 -5.08 -10.06 -33.79
CA LYS A 197 -4.44 -10.75 -34.94
C LYS A 197 -5.33 -11.86 -35.50
N LYS A 198 -5.94 -12.68 -34.63
CA LYS A 198 -6.88 -13.74 -35.04
C LYS A 198 -8.12 -13.17 -35.73
N ARG A 199 -8.66 -12.05 -35.24
CA ARG A 199 -9.81 -11.36 -35.86
C ARG A 199 -9.47 -10.77 -37.23
N ALA A 200 -8.29 -10.17 -37.37
CA ALA A 200 -7.81 -9.66 -38.67
C ALA A 200 -7.68 -10.77 -39.72
N LYS A 201 -7.14 -11.94 -39.33
CA LYS A 201 -7.02 -13.10 -40.21
C LYS A 201 -8.38 -13.65 -40.66
N ARG A 202 -9.38 -13.69 -39.77
CA ARG A 202 -10.75 -14.14 -40.09
C ARG A 202 -11.45 -13.19 -41.06
N ARG A 203 -11.31 -11.87 -40.88
CA ARG A 203 -11.87 -10.86 -41.80
C ARG A 203 -11.26 -10.92 -43.19
N GLY A 204 -9.94 -11.13 -43.29
CA GLY A 204 -9.25 -11.29 -44.58
C GLY A 204 -9.69 -12.55 -45.35
N SER A 205 -10.09 -13.61 -44.65
CA SER A 205 -10.61 -14.84 -45.28
C SER A 205 -12.07 -14.75 -45.73
N GLN A 206 -12.85 -13.80 -45.20
CA GLN A 206 -14.28 -13.67 -45.47
C GLN A 206 -14.60 -12.64 -46.56
N GLY A 207 -13.65 -11.74 -46.88
CA GLY A 207 -13.78 -10.72 -47.92
C GLY A 207 -13.16 -11.08 -49.29
N GLY A 208 -12.76 -12.34 -49.49
CA GLY A 208 -12.29 -12.85 -50.78
C GLY A 208 -13.40 -13.60 -51.51
N TRP A 209 -14.29 -12.87 -52.17
CA TRP A 209 -15.22 -13.35 -53.19
C TRP A 209 -15.25 -12.34 -54.33
#